data_AF-A0AAV4ZUL0-F1
#
_entry.id   AF-A0AAV4ZUL0-F1
#
_cell.length_a   1.000
_cell.length_b   1.000
_cell.length_c   1.000
_cell.angle_alpha   90.00
_cell.angle_beta   90.00
_cell.angle_gamma   90.00
#
_symmetry.space_group_name_H-M   'P 1'
#
loop_
_entity.id
_entity.type
_entity.pdbx_description
1 polymer ?
#
loop_
_entity_poly.entity_id
_entity_poly.type
_entity_poly.pdbx_seq_one_letter_code
_entity_poly.pdbx_strand_id
1 'polypeptide(L)'
;MDVKEAIKRAKTYVAETFSDEDIIDVGLEEVRRDEDGRHWLITVGFSRASPRLRASRIKENSILGYNPDLPRVYKVVTLSNQDGDMISITNRAVEH
;
A
#
# COMPACT_ATOMS: atom_id res chain seq x y z
N MET A 1 19.59 -3.41 2.95
CA MET A 1 18.78 -2.93 1.80
C MET A 1 18.69 -1.40 1.82
N ASP A 2 18.65 -0.74 0.66
CA ASP A 2 18.41 0.71 0.61
C ASP A 2 16.91 1.06 0.69
N VAL A 3 16.58 2.31 1.03
CA VAL A 3 15.20 2.75 1.25
C VAL A 3 14.33 2.67 -0.01
N LYS A 4 14.89 2.94 -1.20
CA LYS A 4 14.15 2.92 -2.47
C LYS A 4 13.80 1.48 -2.85
N GLU A 5 14.72 0.56 -2.65
CA GLU A 5 14.50 -0.86 -2.84
C GLU A 5 13.41 -1.38 -1.90
N ALA A 6 13.48 -1.01 -0.62
CA ALA A 6 12.47 -1.38 0.38
C ALA A 6 11.06 -0.89 -0.02
N ILE A 7 10.94 0.38 -0.41
CA ILE A 7 9.68 0.99 -0.90
C ILE A 7 9.15 0.23 -2.11
N LYS A 8 10.00 -0.05 -3.10
CA LYS A 8 9.60 -0.77 -4.31
C LYS A 8 9.05 -2.16 -3.95
N ARG A 9 9.78 -2.93 -3.14
CA ARG A 9 9.35 -4.27 -2.70
C ARG A 9 8.01 -4.21 -1.96
N ALA A 10 7.85 -3.28 -1.01
CA ALA A 10 6.60 -3.15 -0.26
C ALA A 10 5.40 -2.84 -1.16
N LYS A 11 5.56 -1.93 -2.13
CA LYS A 11 4.49 -1.62 -3.11
C LYS A 11 4.15 -2.83 -3.97
N THR A 12 5.15 -3.55 -4.47
CA THR A 12 4.96 -4.78 -5.26
C THR A 12 4.21 -5.84 -4.45
N TYR A 13 4.64 -6.12 -3.22
CA TYR A 13 3.95 -7.08 -2.35
C TYR A 13 2.48 -6.72 -2.13
N VAL A 14 2.17 -5.45 -1.88
CA VAL A 14 0.77 -5.01 -1.71
C VAL A 14 -0.03 -5.18 -3.00
N ALA A 15 0.52 -4.78 -4.15
CA ALA A 15 -0.14 -4.93 -5.44
C ALA A 15 -0.44 -6.40 -5.77
N GLU A 16 0.49 -7.30 -5.49
CA GLU A 16 0.35 -8.74 -5.75
C GLU A 16 -0.55 -9.43 -4.73
N THR A 17 -0.43 -9.11 -3.45
CA THR A 17 -1.22 -9.76 -2.37
C THR A 17 -2.71 -9.47 -2.50
N PHE A 18 -3.07 -8.27 -2.97
CA PHE A 18 -4.46 -7.82 -3.10
C PHE A 18 -4.93 -7.71 -4.55
N SER A 19 -4.28 -8.42 -5.49
CA SER A 19 -4.63 -8.35 -6.92
C SER A 19 -6.08 -8.73 -7.20
N ASP A 20 -6.63 -9.69 -6.43
CA ASP A 20 -7.99 -10.21 -6.60
C ASP A 20 -9.06 -9.25 -6.04
N GLU A 21 -8.65 -8.17 -5.39
CA GLU A 21 -9.54 -7.16 -4.79
C GLU A 21 -9.65 -5.89 -5.65
N ASP A 22 -9.11 -5.91 -6.87
CA ASP A 22 -9.10 -4.78 -7.82
C ASP A 22 -8.65 -3.47 -7.17
N ILE A 23 -7.49 -3.54 -6.52
CA ILE A 23 -6.90 -2.38 -5.86
C ILE A 23 -6.33 -1.39 -6.88
N ILE A 24 -6.48 -0.11 -6.58
CA ILE A 24 -5.97 1.00 -7.38
C ILE A 24 -5.22 2.01 -6.49
N ASP A 25 -4.54 2.96 -7.11
CA ASP A 25 -3.92 4.10 -6.43
C ASP A 25 -2.87 3.71 -5.36
N VAL A 26 -2.11 2.65 -5.65
CA VAL A 26 -1.05 2.11 -4.78
C VAL A 26 0.10 3.12 -4.61
N GLY A 27 0.17 3.72 -3.43
CA GLY A 27 1.07 4.81 -3.08
C GLY A 27 1.91 4.54 -1.83
N LEU A 28 3.05 5.22 -1.74
CA LEU A 28 3.83 5.30 -0.50
C LEU A 28 3.22 6.37 0.39
N GLU A 29 3.06 6.06 1.67
CA GLU A 29 2.52 7.00 2.67
C GLU A 29 3.58 7.34 3.72
N GLU A 30 4.29 6.34 4.24
CA GLU A 30 5.34 6.51 5.25
C GLU A 30 6.41 5.43 5.09
N VAL A 31 7.66 5.78 5.37
CA VAL A 31 8.75 4.83 5.52
C VAL A 31 9.56 5.15 6.76
N ARG A 32 9.79 4.14 7.60
CA ARG A 32 10.66 4.24 8.77
C ARG A 32 11.36 2.92 9.03
N ARG A 33 12.33 2.95 9.94
CA ARG A 33 12.91 1.75 10.54
C ARG A 33 12.25 1.47 11.89
N ASP A 34 12.37 0.23 12.36
CA ASP A 34 12.12 -0.08 13.76
C ASP A 34 13.26 0.46 14.64
N GLU A 35 13.09 0.37 15.95
CA GLU A 35 14.03 0.92 16.93
C GLU A 35 15.44 0.31 16.78
N ASP A 36 15.51 -0.99 16.51
CA ASP A 36 16.79 -1.71 16.32
C ASP A 36 17.37 -1.56 14.91
N GLY A 37 16.65 -0.93 13.97
CA GLY A 37 17.05 -0.78 12.58
C GLY A 37 17.11 -2.08 11.77
N ARG A 38 16.55 -3.17 12.29
CA ARG A 38 16.53 -4.51 11.68
C ARG A 38 15.43 -4.64 10.63
N HIS A 39 14.38 -3.83 10.72
CA HIS A 39 13.24 -3.91 9.83
C HIS A 39 12.89 -2.55 9.22
N TRP A 40 12.40 -2.61 7.98
CA TRP A 40 11.70 -1.50 7.36
C TRP A 40 10.21 -1.64 7.65
N LEU A 41 9.58 -0.55 8.10
CA LEU A 41 8.14 -0.44 8.27
C LEU A 41 7.65 0.58 7.26
N ILE A 42 6.94 0.09 6.25
CA ILE A 42 6.50 0.90 5.11
C ILE A 42 4.99 0.92 5.10
N THR A 43 4.40 2.10 5.20
CA THR A 43 2.97 2.27 5.01
C THR A 43 2.66 2.47 3.54
N VAL A 44 1.86 1.57 2.99
CA VAL A 44 1.35 1.62 1.63
C VAL A 44 -0.14 1.88 1.66
N GLY A 45 -0.57 2.90 0.92
CA GLY A 45 -1.97 3.27 0.76
C GLY A 45 -2.51 2.79 -0.58
N PHE A 46 -3.76 2.33 -0.61
CA PHE A 46 -4.48 1.97 -1.85
C PHE A 46 -5.99 2.08 -1.65
N SER A 47 -6.75 2.06 -2.74
CA SER A 47 -8.21 2.04 -2.74
C SER A 47 -8.74 0.75 -3.37
N ARG A 48 -9.93 0.29 -2.96
CA ARG A 48 -10.59 -0.88 -3.57
C ARG A 48 -11.73 -0.43 -4.48
N ALA A 49 -11.76 -0.92 -5.71
CA ALA A 49 -12.88 -0.67 -6.60
C ALA A 49 -14.13 -1.42 -6.10
N SER A 50 -15.17 -0.70 -5.66
CA SER A 50 -16.44 -1.34 -5.28
C SER A 50 -17.11 -1.98 -6.51
N PRO A 51 -17.71 -3.18 -6.40
CA PRO A 51 -18.52 -3.77 -7.46
C PRO A 51 -19.63 -2.86 -7.98
N ARG A 52 -20.18 -1.97 -7.12
CA ARG A 52 -21.20 -0.99 -7.53
C ARG A 52 -20.64 0.07 -8.49
N LEU A 53 -19.37 0.41 -8.31
CA LEU A 53 -18.64 1.38 -9.13
C LEU A 53 -18.15 0.78 -10.45
N ARG A 54 -18.15 -0.56 -10.60
CA ARG A 54 -17.89 -1.25 -11.88
C ARG A 54 -19.06 -1.15 -12.85
N ALA A 55 -20.30 -1.09 -12.35
CA ALA A 55 -21.51 -1.01 -13.18
C ALA A 55 -21.77 0.41 -13.72
N SER A 56 -21.36 1.44 -12.98
CA SER A 56 -21.28 2.81 -13.48
C SER A 56 -19.93 2.99 -14.16
N ARG A 57 -19.87 3.29 -15.47
CA ARG A 57 -18.63 3.79 -16.09
C ARG A 57 -18.24 5.08 -15.37
N ILE A 58 -17.44 5.00 -14.31
CA ILE A 58 -16.94 6.18 -13.62
C ILE A 58 -16.06 6.91 -14.62
N LYS A 59 -16.53 8.12 -14.93
CA LYS A 59 -15.90 9.05 -15.84
C LYS A 59 -14.44 9.19 -15.44
N GLU A 60 -13.61 8.85 -16.40
CA GLU A 60 -12.17 8.99 -16.51
C GLU A 60 -11.74 10.45 -16.32
N ASN A 61 -11.93 11.00 -15.11
CA ASN A 61 -11.55 12.36 -14.74
C ASN A 61 -10.63 12.39 -13.51
N SER A 62 -10.17 11.24 -13.02
CA SER A 62 -9.12 11.18 -11.99
C SER A 62 -7.76 11.40 -12.66
N ILE A 63 -7.42 12.66 -12.85
CA ILE A 63 -6.05 13.10 -13.12
C ILE A 63 -5.20 12.50 -11.98
N LEU A 64 -4.27 11.60 -12.29
CA LEU A 64 -3.33 10.94 -11.35
C LEU A 64 -3.81 9.77 -10.47
N GLY A 65 -4.92 9.08 -10.75
CA GLY A 65 -5.27 7.89 -9.94
C GLY A 65 -5.44 8.28 -8.46
N TYR A 66 -6.31 9.25 -8.23
CA TYR A 66 -6.83 9.55 -6.91
C TYR A 66 -8.32 9.74 -7.09
N ASN A 67 -9.11 8.78 -6.62
CA ASN A 67 -10.55 8.91 -6.56
C ASN A 67 -10.98 9.27 -5.12
N PRO A 68 -11.37 10.53 -4.84
CA PRO A 68 -11.77 10.97 -3.50
C PRO A 68 -13.02 10.24 -2.99
N ASP A 69 -13.81 9.61 -3.87
CA ASP A 69 -15.01 8.87 -3.50
C ASP A 69 -14.72 7.43 -3.05
N LEU A 70 -13.47 6.97 -3.14
CA LEU A 70 -13.06 5.65 -2.67
C LEU A 70 -12.34 5.73 -1.31
N PRO A 71 -12.77 4.95 -0.30
CA PRO A 71 -12.07 4.92 0.97
C PRO A 71 -10.66 4.35 0.78
N ARG A 72 -9.67 5.13 1.17
CA ARG A 72 -8.26 4.73 1.16
C ARG A 72 -7.98 3.79 2.34
N VAL A 73 -7.25 2.72 2.08
CA VAL A 73 -6.82 1.73 3.07
C VAL A 73 -5.30 1.78 3.21
N TYR A 74 -4.84 1.64 4.45
CA TYR A 74 -3.44 1.76 4.81
C TYR A 74 -2.92 0.45 5.40
N LYS A 75 -1.87 -0.09 4.80
CA LYS A 75 -1.17 -1.29 5.28
C LYS A 75 0.24 -0.95 5.69
N VAL A 76 0.71 -1.52 6.79
CA VAL A 76 2.13 -1.50 7.17
C VAL A 76 2.75 -2.81 6.71
N VAL A 77 3.70 -2.72 5.78
CA VAL A 77 4.53 -3.83 5.32
C VAL A 77 5.82 -3.81 6.13
N THR A 78 6.13 -4.93 6.77
CA THR A 78 7.39 -5.11 7.51
C THR A 78 8.33 -5.97 6.68
N LEU A 79 9.49 -5.42 6.31
CA LEU A 79 10.54 -6.12 5.58
C LEU A 79 11.79 -6.25 6.43
N SER A 80 12.47 -7.40 6.34
CA SER A 80 13.83 -7.56 6.87
C SER A 80 14.80 -6.62 6.15
N ASN A 81 15.66 -5.92 6.89
CA ASN A 81 16.66 -5.04 6.29
C ASN A 81 17.85 -5.81 5.69
N GLN A 82 18.05 -7.08 6.11
CA GLN A 82 19.19 -7.90 5.69
C GLN A 82 19.00 -8.48 4.29
N ASP A 83 17.89 -9.17 4.06
CA ASP A 83 17.53 -9.89 2.81
C ASP A 83 16.36 -9.24 2.05
N GLY A 84 15.58 -8.38 2.72
CA GLY A 84 14.39 -7.76 2.16
C GLY A 84 13.19 -8.70 2.12
N ASP A 85 13.20 -9.76 2.92
CA ASP A 85 12.11 -10.71 3.05
C ASP A 85 10.90 -10.06 3.73
N MET A 86 9.70 -10.45 3.28
CA MET A 86 8.45 -10.01 3.87
C MET A 86 8.20 -10.76 5.19
N ILE A 87 8.11 -10.00 6.28
CA ILE A 87 7.85 -10.54 7.63
C ILE A 87 6.36 -10.50 7.95
N SER A 88 5.71 -9.37 7.67
CA SER A 88 4.29 -9.20 7.96
C SER A 88 3.65 -8.08 7.16
N ILE A 89 2.31 -8.15 7.07
CA ILE A 89 1.46 -7.07 6.60
C ILE A 89 0.30 -6.86 7.58
N THR A 90 0.15 -5.64 8.09
CA THR A 90 -0.87 -5.30 9.08
C THR A 90 -1.67 -4.08 8.67
N ASN A 91 -2.85 -3.87 9.26
CA ASN A 91 -3.57 -2.62 9.11
C ASN A 91 -2.86 -1.52 9.89
N ARG A 92 -2.73 -0.33 9.30
CA ARG A 92 -2.36 0.84 10.08
C ARG A 92 -3.57 1.25 10.92
N ALA A 93 -3.44 1.23 12.23
CA ALA A 93 -4.43 1.83 13.12
C ALA A 93 -4.46 3.34 12.83
N VAL A 94 -5.63 3.87 12.53
CA VAL A 94 -5.87 5.32 12.50
C VAL A 94 -6.38 5.64 13.90
N GLU A 95 -5.57 6.31 14.72
CA GLU A 95 -6.06 6.85 15.99
C GLU A 95 -7.11 7.92 15.64
N HIS A 96 -8.32 7.75 16.18
CA HIS A 96 -9.45 8.66 16.02
C HIS A 96 -9.51 9.65 17.17
#